data_AF-A0A958MAL1-F1
#
_entry.id   AF-A0A958MAL1-F1
#
_cell.length_a   1.000
_cell.length_b   1.000
_cell.length_c   1.000
_cell.angle_alpha   90.00
_cell.angle_beta   90.00
_cell.angle_gamma   90.00
#
_symmetry.space_group_name_H-M   'P 1'
#
loop_
_entity.id
_entity.type
_entity.pdbx_description
1 polymer ?
#
loop_
_entity_poly.entity_id
_entity_poly.type
_entity_poly.pdbx_seq_one_letter_code
_entity_poly.pdbx_strand_id
1 'polypeptide(L)'
;AGNSGFSFKNVYAPAAKTVADSYPEEGFDFDYNGPYGIYNWELFFHAPLMIADRLSQNQKFEDAREWFHYIFDPTATEGLAPQRYWKVKPFYEYHDESNINAILQKMEQGEKAFNRQLNQWMKNPFKPHVIARLRIVAYMKTVVMKYLDNLIAWGDQLFRRDSIESINEATQLYILAADILGPKPNRIRRQDSNVLTVSDVVTGNANPLGDTESELGNIETDDSIDIGDGLNSLKTLLLFCTSPNDKLLGYWDTVADRLFKIRNCQNIEGITRSLALFEPPIDPALLVKAAAAGLDIGQVLDSVSGVLPHYRFRYLIQKALDLCNDVKALGGALLSALEKKDAEELALLRAGHEVDLLKAVRQLRQRSIEEAKENIASLETSR
;
A
#
# COMPACT_ATOMS: atom_id res chain seq x y z
N ALA A 1 -28.66 63.38 31.52
CA ALA A 1 -28.08 62.06 31.19
C ALA A 1 -29.22 61.15 30.76
N GLY A 2 -29.43 61.02 29.45
CA GLY A 2 -30.58 60.31 28.88
C GLY A 2 -30.40 58.80 28.99
N ASN A 3 -31.16 58.18 29.88
CA ASN A 3 -31.32 56.73 29.90
C ASN A 3 -32.34 56.38 28.81
N SER A 4 -31.89 56.27 27.56
CA SER A 4 -32.72 55.72 26.50
C SER A 4 -33.04 54.28 26.89
N GLY A 5 -34.28 53.99 27.29
CA GLY A 5 -34.77 52.65 27.66
C GLY A 5 -34.76 51.62 26.53
N PHE A 6 -33.91 51.83 25.52
CA PHE A 6 -33.67 50.93 24.42
C PHE A 6 -32.69 49.84 24.85
N SER A 7 -33.23 48.65 25.13
CA SER A 7 -32.44 47.43 25.28
C SER A 7 -32.49 46.65 23.98
N PHE A 8 -31.34 46.52 23.30
CA PHE A 8 -31.21 45.80 22.03
C PHE A 8 -31.76 44.36 22.13
N LYS A 9 -31.57 43.71 23.28
CA LYS A 9 -32.02 42.34 23.56
C LYS A 9 -33.55 42.18 23.61
N ASN A 10 -34.28 43.25 23.94
CA ASN A 10 -35.74 43.24 24.04
C ASN A 10 -36.43 43.71 22.75
N VAL A 11 -35.74 44.49 21.92
CA VAL A 11 -36.30 45.03 20.65
C VAL A 11 -35.89 44.19 19.45
N TYR A 12 -34.70 43.58 19.48
CA TYR A 12 -34.19 42.68 18.44
C TYR A 12 -34.01 41.27 19.04
N ALA A 13 -35.13 40.59 19.30
CA ALA A 13 -35.10 39.14 19.54
C ALA A 13 -35.07 38.44 18.17
N PRO A 14 -34.08 37.55 17.90
CA PRO A 14 -34.11 36.74 16.68
C PRO A 14 -35.42 35.95 16.64
N ALA A 15 -36.18 36.09 15.56
CA ALA A 15 -37.37 35.28 15.39
C ALA A 15 -36.92 33.81 15.20
N ALA A 16 -37.26 32.96 16.17
CA ALA A 16 -36.87 31.55 16.22
C ALA A 16 -37.31 30.72 14.98
N LYS A 17 -38.21 31.26 14.15
CA LYS A 17 -38.61 30.64 12.87
C LYS A 17 -37.72 31.03 11.69
N THR A 18 -36.90 32.07 11.82
CA THR A 18 -36.07 32.64 10.73
C THR A 18 -34.57 32.55 11.00
N VAL A 19 -34.18 32.32 12.25
CA VAL A 19 -32.79 32.04 12.59
C VAL A 19 -32.63 30.53 12.64
N ALA A 20 -31.76 29.99 11.78
CA ALA A 20 -31.38 28.59 11.86
C ALA A 20 -30.67 28.37 13.20
N ASP A 21 -31.21 27.49 14.05
CA ASP A 21 -30.69 27.25 15.40
C ASP A 21 -29.31 26.59 15.39
N SER A 22 -28.95 25.89 14.32
CA SER A 22 -27.62 25.30 14.16
C SER A 22 -26.66 26.30 13.50
N TYR A 23 -25.67 26.75 14.27
CA TYR A 23 -24.51 27.42 13.69
C TYR A 23 -23.84 26.48 12.68
N PRO A 24 -23.30 26.99 11.56
CA PRO A 24 -22.51 26.17 10.65
C PRO A 24 -21.33 25.59 11.43
N GLU A 25 -21.28 24.27 11.53
CA GLU A 25 -20.17 23.56 12.17
C GLU A 25 -18.93 23.67 11.26
N GLU A 26 -17.77 24.00 11.84
CA GLU A 26 -16.50 23.92 11.12
C GLU A 26 -16.21 22.46 10.80
N GLY A 27 -16.40 22.07 9.54
CA GLY A 27 -16.25 20.69 9.11
C GLY A 27 -15.87 20.56 7.64
N PHE A 28 -15.24 19.43 7.31
CA PHE A 28 -14.98 19.07 5.93
C PHE A 28 -16.24 18.47 5.29
N ASP A 29 -16.67 19.09 4.20
CA ASP A 29 -17.77 18.62 3.35
C ASP A 29 -17.25 17.67 2.27
N PHE A 30 -17.91 16.53 2.10
CA PHE A 30 -17.59 15.53 1.07
C PHE A 30 -18.76 15.33 0.09
N ASP A 31 -19.79 16.17 0.17
CA ASP A 31 -20.96 16.12 -0.68
C ASP A 31 -20.59 16.37 -2.14
N TYR A 32 -21.27 15.65 -3.02
CA TYR A 32 -21.01 15.75 -4.45
C TYR A 32 -21.36 17.12 -5.05
N ASN A 33 -22.36 17.80 -4.49
CA ASN A 33 -22.71 19.17 -4.90
C ASN A 33 -21.97 20.24 -4.10
N GLY A 34 -21.18 19.85 -3.09
CA GLY A 34 -20.39 20.77 -2.30
C GLY A 34 -19.32 21.43 -3.16
N PRO A 35 -19.13 22.76 -3.09
CA PRO A 35 -18.13 23.46 -3.90
C PRO A 35 -16.70 22.97 -3.59
N TYR A 36 -16.45 22.56 -2.34
CA TYR A 36 -15.15 22.05 -1.90
C TYR A 36 -15.08 20.52 -1.77
N GLY A 37 -16.17 19.81 -2.03
CA GLY A 37 -16.24 18.35 -1.84
C GLY A 37 -15.16 17.61 -2.62
N ILE A 38 -14.91 18.00 -3.88
CA ILE A 38 -13.88 17.38 -4.72
C ILE A 38 -12.47 17.55 -4.15
N TYR A 39 -12.14 18.73 -3.64
CA TYR A 39 -10.81 19.01 -3.08
C TYR A 39 -10.59 18.26 -1.77
N ASN A 40 -11.64 18.11 -0.95
CA ASN A 40 -11.57 17.30 0.26
C ASN A 40 -11.36 15.82 -0.07
N TRP A 41 -12.07 15.29 -1.08
CA TRP A 41 -11.80 13.95 -1.61
C TRP A 41 -10.37 13.80 -2.14
N GLU A 42 -9.84 14.81 -2.81
CA GLU A 42 -8.46 14.80 -3.29
C GLU A 42 -7.44 14.79 -2.15
N LEU A 43 -7.62 15.66 -1.15
CA LEU A 43 -6.70 15.82 -0.04
C LEU A 43 -6.69 14.62 0.90
N PHE A 44 -7.86 14.13 1.31
CA PHE A 44 -7.97 13.09 2.34
C PHE A 44 -7.93 11.66 1.79
N PHE A 45 -8.22 11.46 0.50
CA PHE A 45 -8.32 10.13 -0.07
C PHE A 45 -7.43 9.92 -1.30
N HIS A 46 -7.59 10.71 -2.36
CA HIS A 46 -6.88 10.44 -3.62
C HIS A 46 -5.37 10.68 -3.53
N ALA A 47 -4.94 11.76 -2.89
CA ALA A 47 -3.52 12.08 -2.76
C ALA A 47 -2.78 11.07 -1.87
N PRO A 48 -3.25 10.72 -0.64
CA PRO A 48 -2.57 9.73 0.19
C PRO A 48 -2.53 8.35 -0.49
N LEU A 49 -3.62 7.94 -1.16
CA LEU A 49 -3.66 6.66 -1.88
C LEU A 49 -2.66 6.65 -3.04
N MET A 50 -2.54 7.74 -3.79
CA MET A 50 -1.58 7.85 -4.88
C MET A 50 -0.13 7.82 -4.37
N ILE A 51 0.15 8.50 -3.26
CA ILE A 51 1.50 8.51 -2.66
C ILE A 51 1.85 7.11 -2.17
N ALA A 52 0.94 6.44 -1.46
CA ALA A 52 1.13 5.06 -1.01
C ALA A 52 1.40 4.10 -2.17
N ASP A 53 0.61 4.18 -3.26
CA ASP A 53 0.80 3.33 -4.44
C ASP A 53 2.16 3.59 -5.12
N ARG A 54 2.60 4.85 -5.19
CA ARG A 54 3.92 5.19 -5.75
C ARG A 54 5.07 4.73 -4.88
N LEU A 55 4.95 4.83 -3.56
CA LEU A 55 5.96 4.31 -2.62
C LEU A 55 6.05 2.78 -2.70
N SER A 56 4.91 2.10 -2.76
CA SER A 56 4.83 0.64 -2.92
C SER A 56 5.48 0.18 -4.22
N GLN A 57 5.22 0.86 -5.35
CA GLN A 57 5.88 0.60 -6.64
C GLN A 57 7.40 0.78 -6.59
N ASN A 58 7.88 1.70 -5.75
CA ASN A 58 9.30 1.94 -5.52
C ASN A 58 9.91 1.06 -4.41
N GLN A 59 9.21 0.01 -3.98
CA GLN A 59 9.63 -0.93 -2.92
C GLN A 59 9.88 -0.30 -1.55
N LYS A 60 9.33 0.91 -1.31
CA LYS A 60 9.33 1.56 0.00
C LYS A 60 8.09 1.16 0.77
N PHE A 61 8.04 -0.11 1.17
CA PHE A 61 6.83 -0.76 1.70
C PHE A 61 6.40 -0.23 3.07
N GLU A 62 7.36 0.13 3.93
CA GLU A 62 7.09 0.70 5.26
C GLU A 62 6.52 2.11 5.15
N ASP A 63 7.19 3.02 4.42
CA ASP A 63 6.66 4.35 4.12
C ASP A 63 5.27 4.25 3.46
N ALA A 64 5.08 3.34 2.50
CA ALA A 64 3.78 3.14 1.86
C ALA A 64 2.70 2.73 2.87
N ARG A 65 3.02 1.87 3.85
CA ARG A 65 2.12 1.46 4.92
C ARG A 65 1.66 2.65 5.77
N GLU A 66 2.58 3.54 6.15
CA GLU A 66 2.23 4.77 6.89
C GLU A 66 1.23 5.62 6.09
N TRP A 67 1.45 5.77 4.79
CA TRP A 67 0.53 6.51 3.93
C TRP A 67 -0.83 5.83 3.78
N PHE A 68 -0.89 4.49 3.75
CA PHE A 68 -2.16 3.78 3.79
C PHE A 68 -2.89 3.98 5.11
N HIS A 69 -2.19 4.06 6.25
CA HIS A 69 -2.77 4.24 7.58
C HIS A 69 -3.49 5.58 7.77
N TYR A 70 -3.18 6.60 6.96
CA TYR A 70 -3.97 7.83 6.91
C TYR A 70 -5.38 7.64 6.32
N ILE A 71 -5.63 6.52 5.62
CA ILE A 71 -6.95 6.18 5.06
C ILE A 71 -7.56 5.00 5.82
N PHE A 72 -6.80 3.91 5.92
CA PHE A 72 -7.21 2.63 6.47
C PHE A 72 -6.10 2.06 7.35
N ASP A 73 -6.39 1.94 8.65
CA ASP A 73 -5.48 1.38 9.64
C ASP A 73 -6.14 0.16 10.32
N PRO A 74 -5.76 -1.08 9.94
CA PRO A 74 -6.30 -2.29 10.54
C PRO A 74 -5.77 -2.55 11.97
N THR A 75 -4.75 -1.81 12.42
CA THR A 75 -4.13 -1.97 13.74
C THR A 75 -4.74 -1.05 14.80
N ALA A 76 -5.63 -0.15 14.40
CA ALA A 76 -6.33 0.76 15.30
C ALA A 76 -7.13 0.01 16.37
N THR A 77 -6.78 0.24 17.63
CA THR A 77 -7.42 -0.41 18.79
C THR A 77 -8.57 0.42 19.38
N GLU A 78 -8.48 1.75 19.28
CA GLU A 78 -9.44 2.68 19.87
C GLU A 78 -10.71 2.84 19.00
N GLY A 79 -11.89 2.78 19.63
CA GLY A 79 -13.19 2.99 18.97
C GLY A 79 -13.94 1.69 18.60
N LEU A 80 -15.10 1.85 17.98
CA LEU A 80 -15.98 0.75 17.56
C LEU A 80 -15.55 0.19 16.20
N ALA A 81 -15.42 -1.13 16.11
CA ALA A 81 -15.27 -1.81 14.82
C ALA A 81 -16.63 -1.86 14.09
N PRO A 82 -16.71 -1.63 12.77
CA PRO A 82 -15.61 -1.46 11.81
C PRO A 82 -15.13 -0.01 11.60
N GLN A 83 -15.81 0.98 12.18
CA GLN A 83 -15.58 2.41 11.92
C GLN A 83 -14.15 2.85 12.28
N ARG A 84 -13.60 2.35 13.39
CA ARG A 84 -12.27 2.69 13.90
C ARG A 84 -11.12 2.53 12.89
N TYR A 85 -11.27 1.62 11.95
CA TYR A 85 -10.24 1.31 10.96
C TYR A 85 -10.19 2.36 9.84
N TRP A 86 -11.24 3.15 9.67
CA TRP A 86 -11.35 4.15 8.61
C TRP A 86 -11.11 5.56 9.18
N LYS A 87 -10.15 6.28 8.60
CA LYS A 87 -9.81 7.64 9.05
C LYS A 87 -10.49 8.74 8.22
N VAL A 88 -10.95 8.40 7.02
CA VAL A 88 -11.65 9.33 6.12
C VAL A 88 -13.13 9.39 6.52
N LYS A 89 -13.64 10.59 6.80
CA LYS A 89 -15.00 10.84 7.33
C LYS A 89 -16.11 10.05 6.59
N PRO A 90 -16.25 10.13 5.25
CA PRO A 90 -17.23 9.34 4.51
C PRO A 90 -17.15 7.82 4.68
N PHE A 91 -15.96 7.28 5.00
CA PHE A 91 -15.78 5.85 5.25
C PHE A 91 -16.07 5.49 6.71
N TYR A 92 -15.76 6.41 7.63
CA TYR A 92 -16.04 6.25 9.06
C TYR A 92 -17.55 6.28 9.36
N GLU A 93 -18.28 7.22 8.73
CA GLU A 93 -19.73 7.39 8.86
C GLU A 93 -20.52 6.34 8.06
N TYR A 94 -19.83 5.48 7.31
CA TYR A 94 -20.46 4.47 6.49
C TYR A 94 -21.04 3.33 7.34
N HIS A 95 -22.33 3.03 7.18
CA HIS A 95 -23.01 1.95 7.90
C HIS A 95 -23.58 0.93 6.91
N ASP A 96 -23.30 -0.37 7.16
CA ASP A 96 -23.51 -1.48 6.23
C ASP A 96 -24.99 -1.70 5.84
N GLU A 97 -25.93 -1.16 6.62
CA GLU A 97 -27.38 -1.32 6.40
C GLU A 97 -27.93 -0.51 5.20
N SER A 98 -27.11 0.34 4.56
CA SER A 98 -27.58 1.38 3.63
C SER A 98 -27.10 1.24 2.17
N ASN A 99 -26.95 0.01 1.63
CA ASN A 99 -26.15 -0.15 0.41
C ASN A 99 -26.92 -0.44 -0.88
N ILE A 100 -28.06 -1.11 -0.78
CA ILE A 100 -28.97 -1.28 -1.91
C ILE A 100 -30.29 -0.60 -1.56
N ASN A 101 -30.84 -0.91 -0.39
CA ASN A 101 -32.13 -0.36 0.06
C ASN A 101 -32.10 1.17 0.17
N ALA A 102 -31.04 1.78 0.69
CA ALA A 102 -30.94 3.25 0.73
C ALA A 102 -30.72 3.88 -0.65
N ILE A 103 -30.07 3.18 -1.60
CA ILE A 103 -29.95 3.65 -2.99
C ILE A 103 -31.33 3.59 -3.67
N LEU A 104 -32.08 2.51 -3.45
CA LEU A 104 -33.44 2.35 -3.94
C LEU A 104 -34.38 3.42 -3.34
N GLN A 105 -34.27 3.67 -2.04
CA GLN A 105 -35.02 4.72 -1.37
C GLN A 105 -34.68 6.12 -1.90
N LYS A 106 -33.42 6.41 -2.20
CA LYS A 106 -33.00 7.68 -2.84
C LYS A 106 -33.48 7.81 -4.28
N MET A 107 -33.64 6.69 -5.01
CA MET A 107 -34.30 6.66 -6.32
C MET A 107 -35.78 7.01 -6.20
N GLU A 108 -36.49 6.42 -5.23
CA GLU A 108 -37.91 6.68 -4.96
C GLU A 108 -38.17 8.13 -4.54
N GLN A 109 -37.30 8.70 -3.69
CA GLN A 109 -37.42 10.08 -3.22
C GLN A 109 -37.07 11.13 -4.28
N GLY A 110 -36.52 10.73 -5.43
CA GLY A 110 -36.27 11.62 -6.56
C GLY A 110 -35.26 12.74 -6.27
N GLU A 111 -34.29 12.51 -5.37
CA GLU A 111 -33.31 13.53 -4.98
C GLU A 111 -32.57 14.10 -6.22
N LYS A 112 -32.61 15.43 -6.39
CA LYS A 112 -31.98 16.11 -7.54
C LYS A 112 -30.47 15.85 -7.62
N ALA A 113 -29.80 15.72 -6.48
CA ALA A 113 -28.36 15.45 -6.39
C ALA A 113 -28.03 14.04 -6.90
N PHE A 114 -28.74 13.04 -6.40
CA PHE A 114 -28.62 11.65 -6.79
C PHE A 114 -28.91 11.45 -8.29
N ASN A 115 -29.99 12.06 -8.79
CA ASN A 115 -30.36 12.00 -10.21
C ASN A 115 -29.28 12.59 -11.14
N ARG A 116 -28.55 13.64 -10.71
CA ARG A 116 -27.42 14.17 -11.48
C ARG A 116 -26.25 13.18 -11.55
N GLN A 117 -25.91 12.55 -10.42
CA GLN A 117 -24.87 11.52 -10.38
C GLN A 117 -25.24 10.32 -11.26
N LEU A 118 -26.49 9.86 -11.18
CA LEU A 118 -27.02 8.78 -12.00
C LEU A 118 -26.94 9.11 -13.49
N ASN A 119 -27.35 10.32 -13.89
CA ASN A 119 -27.22 10.81 -15.26
C ASN A 119 -25.76 10.89 -15.73
N GLN A 120 -24.84 11.28 -14.85
CA GLN A 120 -23.41 11.32 -15.17
C GLN A 120 -22.84 9.93 -15.40
N TRP A 121 -23.26 8.96 -14.58
CA TRP A 121 -22.92 7.55 -14.74
C TRP A 121 -23.48 6.98 -16.05
N MET A 122 -24.76 7.19 -16.35
CA MET A 122 -25.39 6.74 -17.60
C MET A 122 -24.67 7.31 -18.84
N LYS A 123 -24.20 8.56 -18.78
CA LYS A 123 -23.41 9.18 -19.85
C LYS A 123 -21.97 8.64 -19.94
N ASN A 124 -21.40 8.14 -18.84
CA ASN A 124 -20.01 7.70 -18.77
C ASN A 124 -19.86 6.35 -18.04
N PRO A 125 -20.42 5.25 -18.59
CA PRO A 125 -20.44 3.97 -17.91
C PRO A 125 -19.05 3.34 -17.72
N PHE A 126 -18.08 3.71 -18.54
CA PHE A 126 -16.72 3.15 -18.51
C PHE A 126 -15.71 3.98 -17.69
N LYS A 127 -16.17 4.99 -16.93
CA LYS A 127 -15.30 5.78 -16.03
C LYS A 127 -15.44 5.27 -14.59
N PRO A 128 -14.46 4.53 -14.05
CA PRO A 128 -14.61 3.86 -12.75
C PRO A 128 -14.82 4.84 -11.58
N HIS A 129 -14.14 6.00 -11.60
CA HIS A 129 -14.30 7.02 -10.56
C HIS A 129 -15.70 7.64 -10.50
N VAL A 130 -16.42 7.72 -11.62
CA VAL A 130 -17.81 8.23 -11.64
C VAL A 130 -18.71 7.27 -10.86
N ILE A 131 -18.51 5.96 -11.06
CA ILE A 131 -19.25 4.91 -10.35
C ILE A 131 -18.85 4.86 -8.88
N ALA A 132 -17.54 4.96 -8.59
CA ALA A 132 -17.03 4.88 -7.23
C ALA A 132 -17.44 6.08 -6.35
N ARG A 133 -17.67 7.26 -6.94
CA ARG A 133 -18.24 8.42 -6.21
C ARG A 133 -19.70 8.20 -5.79
N LEU A 134 -20.47 7.46 -6.60
CA LEU A 134 -21.83 7.06 -6.24
C LEU A 134 -21.83 5.93 -5.20
N ARG A 135 -20.91 4.98 -5.35
CA ARG A 135 -20.77 3.78 -4.51
C ARG A 135 -19.42 3.78 -3.82
N ILE A 136 -19.37 4.48 -2.69
CA ILE A 136 -18.16 4.73 -1.89
C ILE A 136 -17.43 3.42 -1.49
N VAL A 137 -18.16 2.30 -1.34
CA VAL A 137 -17.58 0.96 -1.12
C VAL A 137 -16.51 0.58 -2.14
N ALA A 138 -16.64 1.03 -3.39
CA ALA A 138 -15.64 0.73 -4.41
C ALA A 138 -14.27 1.33 -4.04
N TYR A 139 -14.26 2.52 -3.45
CA TYR A 139 -13.04 3.13 -2.93
C TYR A 139 -12.50 2.39 -1.71
N MET A 140 -13.36 2.04 -0.75
CA MET A 140 -12.97 1.24 0.42
C MET A 140 -12.32 -0.09 0.00
N LYS A 141 -12.95 -0.82 -0.93
CA LYS A 141 -12.39 -2.07 -1.48
C LYS A 141 -11.05 -1.84 -2.17
N THR A 142 -10.92 -0.75 -2.93
CA THR A 142 -9.66 -0.43 -3.62
C THR A 142 -8.51 -0.20 -2.63
N VAL A 143 -8.76 0.50 -1.52
CA VAL A 143 -7.75 0.72 -0.48
C VAL A 143 -7.30 -0.59 0.13
N VAL A 144 -8.25 -1.44 0.54
CA VAL A 144 -7.92 -2.75 1.13
C VAL A 144 -7.13 -3.61 0.16
N MET A 145 -7.54 -3.66 -1.12
CA MET A 145 -6.81 -4.42 -2.15
C MET A 145 -5.39 -3.88 -2.36
N LYS A 146 -5.20 -2.56 -2.40
CA LYS A 146 -3.88 -1.93 -2.53
C LYS A 146 -3.00 -2.13 -1.29
N TYR A 147 -3.60 -2.13 -0.10
CA TYR A 147 -2.91 -2.45 1.14
C TYR A 147 -2.43 -3.90 1.15
N LEU A 148 -3.29 -4.84 0.71
CA LEU A 148 -2.91 -6.25 0.54
C LEU A 148 -1.82 -6.44 -0.52
N ASP A 149 -1.90 -5.73 -1.65
CA ASP A 149 -0.83 -5.72 -2.67
C ASP A 149 0.51 -5.31 -2.03
N ASN A 150 0.51 -4.26 -1.19
CA ASN A 150 1.69 -3.79 -0.47
C ASN A 150 2.25 -4.82 0.51
N LEU A 151 1.38 -5.43 1.35
CA LEU A 151 1.79 -6.46 2.31
C LEU A 151 2.35 -7.71 1.62
N ILE A 152 1.69 -8.17 0.56
CA ILE A 152 2.12 -9.35 -0.19
C ILE A 152 3.42 -9.08 -0.92
N ALA A 153 3.58 -7.90 -1.55
CA ALA A 153 4.82 -7.54 -2.22
C ALA A 153 5.99 -7.40 -1.24
N TRP A 154 5.75 -6.82 -0.06
CA TRP A 154 6.75 -6.74 1.01
C TRP A 154 7.13 -8.13 1.53
N GLY A 155 6.14 -8.98 1.82
CA GLY A 155 6.34 -10.38 2.20
C GLY A 155 7.11 -11.16 1.15
N ASP A 156 6.78 -11.01 -0.14
CA ASP A 156 7.46 -11.68 -1.25
C ASP A 156 8.92 -11.22 -1.38
N GLN A 157 9.22 -9.94 -1.14
CA GLN A 157 10.60 -9.43 -1.14
C GLN A 157 11.42 -10.06 0.00
N LEU A 158 10.86 -10.13 1.20
CA LEU A 158 11.51 -10.73 2.37
C LEU A 158 11.66 -12.25 2.22
N PHE A 159 10.64 -12.92 1.65
CA PHE A 159 10.66 -14.36 1.43
C PHE A 159 11.72 -14.79 0.41
N ARG A 160 12.01 -13.93 -0.57
CA ARG A 160 13.09 -14.11 -1.56
C ARG A 160 14.50 -13.95 -0.98
N ARG A 161 14.68 -13.24 0.15
CA ARG A 161 16.00 -13.11 0.80
C ARG A 161 16.51 -14.44 1.37
N ASP A 162 15.60 -15.40 1.57
CA ASP A 162 15.92 -16.79 1.93
C ASP A 162 16.71 -16.95 3.24
N SER A 163 16.26 -16.23 4.26
CA SER A 163 16.86 -16.28 5.60
C SER A 163 15.80 -16.56 6.66
N ILE A 164 16.17 -17.16 7.79
CA ILE A 164 15.19 -17.57 8.83
C ILE A 164 14.46 -16.32 9.35
N GLU A 165 15.21 -15.27 9.60
CA GLU A 165 14.76 -13.99 10.12
C GLU A 165 13.81 -13.31 9.13
N SER A 166 14.21 -13.21 7.85
CA SER A 166 13.35 -12.62 6.82
C SER A 166 12.10 -13.46 6.52
N ILE A 167 12.17 -14.79 6.65
CA ILE A 167 11.02 -15.67 6.48
C ILE A 167 10.05 -15.50 7.65
N ASN A 168 10.55 -15.39 8.89
CA ASN A 168 9.71 -15.11 10.05
C ASN A 168 9.01 -13.75 9.91
N GLU A 169 9.72 -12.72 9.46
CA GLU A 169 9.15 -11.41 9.18
C GLU A 169 8.09 -11.47 8.06
N ALA A 170 8.40 -12.12 6.94
CA ALA A 170 7.45 -12.33 5.84
C ALA A 170 6.19 -13.08 6.31
N THR A 171 6.36 -14.07 7.19
CA THR A 171 5.25 -14.85 7.76
C THR A 171 4.28 -13.95 8.53
N GLN A 172 4.78 -12.98 9.30
CA GLN A 172 3.91 -12.03 10.02
C GLN A 172 3.10 -11.16 9.05
N LEU A 173 3.71 -10.71 7.94
CA LEU A 173 3.00 -9.93 6.92
C LEU A 173 1.90 -10.74 6.22
N TYR A 174 2.17 -12.02 5.89
CA TYR A 174 1.17 -12.89 5.29
C TYR A 174 0.04 -13.27 6.26
N ILE A 175 0.35 -13.46 7.55
CA ILE A 175 -0.68 -13.69 8.58
C ILE A 175 -1.56 -12.46 8.71
N LEU A 176 -0.97 -11.26 8.80
CA LEU A 176 -1.74 -10.01 8.82
C LEU A 176 -2.65 -9.88 7.59
N ALA A 177 -2.16 -10.21 6.39
CA ALA A 177 -2.96 -10.22 5.18
C ALA A 177 -4.10 -11.25 5.24
N ALA A 178 -3.84 -12.44 5.79
CA ALA A 178 -4.85 -13.49 5.99
C ALA A 178 -5.93 -13.08 6.99
N ASP A 179 -5.56 -12.40 8.08
CA ASP A 179 -6.49 -11.92 9.10
C ASP A 179 -7.40 -10.81 8.56
N ILE A 180 -6.87 -9.91 7.73
CA ILE A 180 -7.66 -8.87 7.05
C ILE A 180 -8.65 -9.50 6.06
N LEU A 181 -8.25 -10.54 5.33
CA LEU A 181 -9.11 -11.24 4.38
C LEU A 181 -10.17 -12.11 5.06
N GLY A 182 -9.84 -12.70 6.22
CA GLY A 182 -10.68 -13.67 6.91
C GLY A 182 -10.85 -14.99 6.13
N PRO A 183 -11.82 -15.83 6.54
CA PRO A 183 -12.07 -17.11 5.87
C PRO A 183 -12.52 -16.90 4.42
N LYS A 184 -12.00 -17.74 3.51
CA LYS A 184 -12.39 -17.69 2.10
C LYS A 184 -13.90 -17.94 1.96
N PRO A 185 -14.63 -17.10 1.22
CA PRO A 185 -16.08 -17.25 1.08
C PRO A 185 -16.44 -18.55 0.34
N ASN A 186 -17.45 -19.26 0.84
CA ASN A 186 -17.96 -20.48 0.23
C ASN A 186 -18.80 -20.14 -1.01
N ARG A 187 -18.51 -20.81 -2.14
CA ARG A 187 -19.36 -20.72 -3.33
C ARG A 187 -20.65 -21.50 -3.07
N ILE A 188 -21.76 -20.79 -2.99
CA ILE A 188 -23.08 -21.42 -2.89
C ILE A 188 -23.40 -22.08 -4.24
N ARG A 189 -23.90 -23.31 -4.21
CA ARG A 189 -24.31 -24.01 -5.44
C ARG A 189 -25.48 -23.25 -6.06
N ARG A 190 -25.36 -22.93 -7.36
CA ARG A 190 -26.45 -22.33 -8.13
C ARG A 190 -27.67 -23.24 -8.06
N GLN A 191 -28.84 -22.67 -7.79
CA GLN A 191 -30.11 -23.37 -7.90
C GLN A 191 -30.38 -23.70 -9.37
N ASP A 192 -30.77 -24.94 -9.66
CA ASP A 192 -31.04 -25.37 -11.03
C ASP A 192 -32.20 -24.55 -11.61
N SER A 193 -31.88 -23.62 -12.51
CA SER A 193 -32.86 -22.79 -13.21
C SER A 193 -33.21 -23.42 -14.55
N ASN A 194 -34.49 -23.37 -14.94
CA ASN A 194 -34.93 -23.80 -16.27
C ASN A 194 -34.12 -23.09 -17.37
N VAL A 195 -33.72 -23.84 -18.39
CA VAL A 195 -32.98 -23.27 -19.54
C VAL A 195 -33.95 -22.40 -20.33
N LEU A 196 -33.75 -21.08 -20.27
CA LEU A 196 -34.53 -20.10 -21.03
C LEU A 196 -33.93 -19.92 -22.43
N THR A 197 -34.78 -19.76 -23.45
CA THR A 197 -34.30 -19.36 -24.77
C THR A 197 -34.08 -17.84 -24.83
N VAL A 198 -33.22 -17.37 -25.73
CA VAL A 198 -32.94 -15.93 -25.89
C VAL A 198 -34.21 -15.14 -26.23
N SER A 199 -35.14 -15.74 -26.99
CA SER A 199 -36.44 -15.15 -27.29
C SER A 199 -37.29 -14.95 -26.04
N ASP A 200 -37.27 -15.88 -25.09
CA ASP A 200 -38.07 -15.79 -23.86
C ASP A 200 -37.54 -14.71 -22.91
N VAL A 201 -36.22 -14.47 -22.94
CA VAL A 201 -35.56 -13.41 -22.17
C VAL A 201 -35.85 -12.03 -22.74
N VAL A 202 -35.75 -11.87 -24.07
CA VAL A 202 -35.94 -10.58 -24.73
C VAL A 202 -37.41 -10.13 -24.72
N THR A 203 -38.34 -11.08 -24.72
CA THR A 203 -39.79 -10.78 -24.66
C THR A 203 -40.30 -10.48 -23.26
N GLY A 204 -39.46 -10.58 -22.22
CA GLY A 204 -39.84 -10.24 -20.84
C GLY A 204 -40.78 -11.24 -20.17
N ASN A 205 -41.09 -12.37 -20.81
CA ASN A 205 -41.94 -13.43 -20.27
C ASN A 205 -41.20 -14.37 -19.31
N ALA A 206 -39.89 -14.21 -19.17
CA ALA A 206 -39.08 -14.94 -18.21
C ALA A 206 -39.30 -14.39 -16.79
N ASN A 207 -39.94 -15.16 -15.91
CA ASN A 207 -39.92 -14.95 -14.46
C ASN A 207 -38.76 -15.78 -13.86
N PRO A 208 -37.55 -15.21 -13.68
CA PRO A 208 -36.41 -15.96 -13.14
C PRO A 208 -36.57 -16.37 -11.67
N LEU A 209 -37.56 -15.83 -10.95
CA LEU A 209 -37.74 -16.05 -9.51
C LEU A 209 -38.71 -17.20 -9.15
N GLY A 210 -39.51 -17.74 -10.07
CA GLY A 210 -40.57 -18.69 -9.70
C GLY A 210 -41.43 -18.20 -8.51
N ASP A 211 -42.03 -19.11 -7.75
CA ASP A 211 -42.92 -18.82 -6.60
C ASP A 211 -42.23 -18.16 -5.37
N THR A 212 -40.96 -17.75 -5.49
CA THR A 212 -40.21 -17.09 -4.40
C THR A 212 -40.52 -15.60 -4.24
N GLU A 213 -41.47 -15.05 -5.02
CA GLU A 213 -42.04 -13.72 -4.76
C GLU A 213 -42.65 -13.61 -3.35
N SER A 214 -42.96 -14.73 -2.68
CA SER A 214 -43.48 -14.74 -1.30
C SER A 214 -42.45 -14.44 -0.20
N GLU A 215 -41.14 -14.55 -0.46
CA GLU A 215 -40.10 -14.32 0.56
C GLU A 215 -39.39 -12.97 0.44
N LEU A 216 -39.43 -12.33 -0.75
CA LEU A 216 -38.92 -10.97 -0.98
C LEU A 216 -39.99 -9.92 -0.63
N GLY A 217 -40.54 -10.02 0.58
CA GLY A 217 -41.29 -8.96 1.26
C GLY A 217 -42.57 -8.49 0.56
N ASN A 218 -43.71 -8.77 1.18
CA ASN A 218 -44.86 -7.88 1.12
C ASN A 218 -44.41 -6.47 1.54
N ILE A 219 -44.00 -5.64 0.58
CA ILE A 219 -44.06 -4.20 0.73
C ILE A 219 -45.56 -3.90 0.60
N GLU A 220 -46.27 -3.78 1.73
CA GLU A 220 -47.61 -3.23 1.76
C GLU A 220 -47.52 -1.77 1.27
N THR A 221 -47.61 -1.57 -0.03
CA THR A 221 -47.85 -0.24 -0.59
C THR A 221 -49.34 0.02 -0.52
N ASP A 222 -49.71 1.01 0.28
CA ASP A 222 -51.03 1.65 0.24
C ASP A 222 -51.40 1.98 -1.21
N ASP A 223 -52.61 1.58 -1.61
CA ASP A 223 -53.14 1.67 -2.97
C ASP A 223 -53.00 3.11 -3.53
N SER A 224 -52.05 3.36 -4.45
CA SER A 224 -52.13 4.39 -5.53
C SER A 224 -50.79 4.80 -6.17
N ILE A 225 -49.82 3.90 -6.37
CA ILE A 225 -48.62 4.22 -7.17
C ILE A 225 -48.35 3.10 -8.17
N ASP A 226 -48.34 3.45 -9.46
CA ASP A 226 -48.02 2.55 -10.58
C ASP A 226 -46.51 2.21 -10.56
N ILE A 227 -46.15 1.16 -9.83
CA ILE A 227 -44.79 0.63 -9.64
C ILE A 227 -44.47 -0.44 -10.72
N GLY A 228 -45.19 -0.45 -11.85
CA GLY A 228 -45.04 -1.48 -12.88
C GLY A 228 -43.65 -1.52 -13.55
N ASP A 229 -43.03 -0.37 -13.81
CA ASP A 229 -41.82 -0.29 -14.64
C ASP A 229 -40.51 -0.57 -13.84
N GLY A 230 -40.48 -0.16 -12.57
CA GLY A 230 -39.34 -0.38 -11.67
C GLY A 230 -39.14 -1.85 -11.29
N LEU A 231 -40.24 -2.56 -11.01
CA LEU A 231 -40.22 -3.97 -10.60
C LEU A 231 -39.76 -4.90 -11.75
N ASN A 232 -40.14 -4.58 -13.00
CA ASN A 232 -39.71 -5.31 -14.19
C ASN A 232 -38.19 -5.17 -14.44
N SER A 233 -37.60 -4.02 -14.12
CA SER A 233 -36.15 -3.81 -14.20
C SER A 233 -35.38 -4.67 -13.18
N LEU A 234 -35.91 -4.83 -11.96
CA LEU A 234 -35.33 -5.67 -10.91
C LEU A 234 -35.45 -7.16 -11.22
N LYS A 235 -36.59 -7.58 -11.80
CA LYS A 235 -36.81 -8.95 -12.32
C LYS A 235 -35.79 -9.31 -13.40
N THR A 236 -35.46 -8.36 -14.28
CA THR A 236 -34.43 -8.55 -15.31
C THR A 236 -33.01 -8.58 -14.72
N LEU A 237 -32.74 -7.82 -13.65
CA LEU A 237 -31.44 -7.76 -12.97
C LEU A 237 -31.09 -9.07 -12.25
N LEU A 238 -32.10 -9.78 -11.74
CA LEU A 238 -31.97 -11.08 -11.07
C LEU A 238 -31.96 -12.27 -12.03
N LEU A 239 -32.09 -12.04 -13.34
CA LEU A 239 -32.04 -13.10 -14.36
C LEU A 239 -30.68 -13.80 -14.41
N PHE A 240 -29.60 -13.07 -14.17
CA PHE A 240 -28.24 -13.60 -14.15
C PHE A 240 -27.67 -13.59 -12.73
N CYS A 241 -26.93 -14.63 -12.39
CA CYS A 241 -26.17 -14.64 -11.14
C CYS A 241 -25.09 -13.55 -11.16
N THR A 242 -24.91 -12.87 -10.03
CA THR A 242 -23.82 -11.89 -9.88
C THR A 242 -22.47 -12.62 -9.84
N SER A 243 -21.60 -12.33 -10.81
CA SER A 243 -20.25 -12.91 -10.85
C SER A 243 -19.42 -12.43 -9.65
N PRO A 244 -18.64 -13.31 -9.00
CA PRO A 244 -17.68 -12.87 -7.99
C PRO A 244 -16.58 -12.01 -8.62
N ASN A 245 -15.89 -11.25 -7.77
CA ASN A 245 -14.69 -10.51 -8.18
C ASN A 245 -13.48 -11.44 -8.08
N ASP A 246 -13.02 -11.95 -9.22
CA ASP A 246 -11.89 -12.89 -9.30
C ASP A 246 -10.58 -12.28 -8.78
N LYS A 247 -10.35 -10.97 -8.95
CA LYS A 247 -9.16 -10.30 -8.43
C LYS A 247 -9.13 -10.33 -6.90
N LEU A 248 -10.28 -10.10 -6.27
CA LEU A 248 -10.39 -10.17 -4.82
C LEU A 248 -10.19 -11.62 -4.34
N LEU A 249 -10.85 -12.59 -4.97
CA LEU A 249 -10.72 -14.01 -4.65
C LEU A 249 -9.27 -14.53 -4.80
N GLY A 250 -8.52 -13.99 -5.76
CA GLY A 250 -7.12 -14.33 -5.98
C GLY A 250 -6.21 -14.03 -4.79
N TYR A 251 -6.53 -13.04 -3.95
CA TYR A 251 -5.71 -12.73 -2.76
C TYR A 251 -5.69 -13.90 -1.77
N TRP A 252 -6.83 -14.55 -1.50
CA TRP A 252 -6.87 -15.74 -0.65
C TRP A 252 -5.98 -16.85 -1.19
N ASP A 253 -5.98 -17.07 -2.51
CA ASP A 253 -5.17 -18.11 -3.14
C ASP A 253 -3.68 -17.78 -3.05
N THR A 254 -3.29 -16.52 -3.27
CA THR A 254 -1.88 -16.11 -3.15
C THR A 254 -1.35 -16.20 -1.72
N VAL A 255 -2.09 -15.70 -0.74
CA VAL A 255 -1.67 -15.73 0.67
C VAL A 255 -1.62 -17.17 1.19
N ALA A 256 -2.61 -17.99 0.83
CA ALA A 256 -2.62 -19.40 1.19
C ALA A 256 -1.43 -20.16 0.57
N ASP A 257 -1.10 -19.90 -0.70
CA ASP A 257 0.08 -20.48 -1.37
C ASP A 257 1.39 -20.10 -0.66
N ARG A 258 1.59 -18.82 -0.33
CA ARG A 258 2.81 -18.37 0.37
C ARG A 258 2.96 -18.99 1.75
N LEU A 259 1.89 -18.98 2.55
CA LEU A 259 1.88 -19.61 3.87
C LEU A 259 2.09 -21.13 3.77
N PHE A 260 1.52 -21.79 2.77
CA PHE A 260 1.75 -23.21 2.52
C PHE A 260 3.22 -23.49 2.21
N LYS A 261 3.84 -22.72 1.32
CA LYS A 261 5.27 -22.87 0.98
C LYS A 261 6.17 -22.72 2.19
N ILE A 262 5.95 -21.70 3.01
CA ILE A 262 6.71 -21.47 4.24
C ILE A 262 6.55 -22.66 5.21
N ARG A 263 5.32 -23.14 5.41
CA ARG A 263 5.02 -24.27 6.33
C ARG A 263 5.60 -25.60 5.86
N ASN A 264 5.90 -25.75 4.58
CA ASN A 264 6.45 -26.98 3.98
C ASN A 264 7.93 -26.85 3.60
N CYS A 265 8.65 -25.87 4.16
CA CYS A 265 10.08 -25.63 3.88
C CYS A 265 10.40 -25.43 2.40
N GLN A 266 9.50 -24.78 1.65
CA GLN A 266 9.68 -24.45 0.24
C GLN A 266 10.10 -22.99 0.07
N ASN A 267 10.86 -22.71 -0.99
CA ASN A 267 11.10 -21.34 -1.45
C ASN A 267 9.85 -20.78 -2.18
N ILE A 268 9.93 -19.53 -2.65
CA ILE A 268 8.81 -18.88 -3.36
C ILE A 268 8.40 -19.60 -4.65
N GLU A 269 9.33 -20.35 -5.26
CA GLU A 269 9.13 -21.16 -6.47
C GLU A 269 8.57 -22.56 -6.19
N GLY A 270 8.47 -22.97 -4.91
CA GLY A 270 7.97 -24.29 -4.51
C GLY A 270 9.05 -25.37 -4.36
N ILE A 271 10.33 -25.00 -4.45
CA ILE A 271 11.46 -25.93 -4.28
C ILE A 271 11.73 -26.11 -2.79
N THR A 272 11.75 -27.36 -2.33
CA THR A 272 12.06 -27.70 -0.94
C THR A 272 13.52 -27.41 -0.63
N ARG A 273 13.78 -26.71 0.48
CA ARG A 273 15.12 -26.30 0.91
C ARG A 273 15.33 -26.55 2.40
N SER A 274 16.59 -26.71 2.79
CA SER A 274 17.04 -26.70 4.18
C SER A 274 17.83 -25.41 4.44
N LEU A 275 17.36 -24.58 5.37
CA LEU A 275 18.03 -23.33 5.73
C LEU A 275 19.20 -23.59 6.69
N ALA A 276 20.22 -22.74 6.62
CA ALA A 276 21.25 -22.69 7.66
C ALA A 276 20.61 -22.21 8.97
N LEU A 277 21.04 -22.77 10.11
CA LEU A 277 20.45 -22.48 11.43
C LEU A 277 20.69 -21.03 11.88
N PHE A 278 21.75 -20.39 11.40
CA PHE A 278 22.09 -19.01 11.68
C PHE A 278 22.58 -18.32 10.40
N GLU A 279 22.19 -17.06 10.23
CA GLU A 279 22.76 -16.20 9.20
C GLU A 279 24.24 -15.87 9.50
N PRO A 280 25.05 -15.60 8.46
CA PRO A 280 26.35 -14.99 8.67
C PRO A 280 26.19 -13.63 9.38
N PRO A 281 27.02 -13.32 10.40
CA PRO A 281 26.90 -12.08 11.15
C PRO A 281 27.02 -10.87 10.22
N ILE A 282 26.10 -9.92 10.39
CA ILE A 282 26.13 -8.64 9.68
C ILE A 282 27.41 -7.91 10.07
N ASP A 283 28.24 -7.56 9.08
CA ASP A 283 29.41 -6.73 9.32
C ASP A 283 28.96 -5.29 9.64
N PRO A 284 29.16 -4.78 10.87
CA PRO A 284 28.78 -3.41 11.22
C PRO A 284 29.51 -2.37 10.36
N ALA A 285 30.67 -2.70 9.77
CA ALA A 285 31.37 -1.80 8.85
C ALA A 285 30.60 -1.60 7.53
N LEU A 286 29.74 -2.54 7.12
CA LEU A 286 28.84 -2.37 5.97
C LEU A 286 27.74 -1.34 6.26
N LEU A 287 27.22 -1.33 7.49
CA LEU A 287 26.26 -0.30 7.95
C LEU A 287 26.93 1.08 8.04
N VAL A 288 28.16 1.14 8.54
CA VAL A 288 28.95 2.40 8.57
C VAL A 288 29.27 2.88 7.16
N LYS A 289 29.58 1.98 6.22
CA LYS A 289 29.78 2.34 4.80
C LYS A 289 28.47 2.77 4.13
N ALA A 290 27.33 2.18 4.48
CA ALA A 290 26.02 2.59 3.98
C ALA A 290 25.58 3.94 4.57
N ALA A 291 25.86 4.20 5.84
CA ALA A 291 25.69 5.51 6.48
C ALA A 291 26.61 6.57 5.85
N ALA A 292 27.88 6.24 5.64
CA ALA A 292 28.85 7.09 4.93
C ALA A 292 28.47 7.31 3.45
N ALA A 293 27.66 6.42 2.86
CA ALA A 293 27.09 6.57 1.52
C ALA A 293 25.79 7.42 1.49
N GLY A 294 25.37 8.00 2.62
CA GLY A 294 24.29 9.00 2.67
C GLY A 294 22.99 8.56 3.37
N LEU A 295 23.09 7.75 4.42
CA LEU A 295 21.97 7.47 5.34
C LEU A 295 22.25 8.19 6.69
N ASP A 296 21.23 8.82 7.28
CA ASP A 296 21.28 10.15 7.96
C ASP A 296 22.28 10.34 9.13
N ILE A 297 22.90 11.54 9.10
CA ILE A 297 24.20 12.01 9.64
C ILE A 297 23.99 13.19 10.63
N GLY A 298 22.74 13.48 11.01
CA GLY A 298 22.34 14.74 11.66
C GLY A 298 22.97 15.10 13.02
N GLN A 299 23.69 14.21 13.70
CA GLN A 299 24.20 14.46 15.06
C GLN A 299 25.70 14.75 15.16
N VAL A 300 26.45 14.74 14.04
CA VAL A 300 27.92 14.92 14.08
C VAL A 300 28.35 16.41 14.00
N LEU A 301 27.40 17.33 13.79
CA LEU A 301 27.68 18.74 13.52
C LEU A 301 27.87 19.64 14.77
N ASP A 302 27.76 19.12 15.98
CA ASP A 302 27.90 19.91 17.23
C ASP A 302 29.34 20.00 17.77
N SER A 303 30.33 19.52 17.02
CA SER A 303 31.73 19.41 17.47
C SER A 303 32.60 20.67 17.27
N VAL A 304 32.04 21.83 16.93
CA VAL A 304 32.84 23.04 16.61
C VAL A 304 32.39 24.27 17.39
N SER A 305 32.71 24.33 18.68
CA SER A 305 32.65 25.58 19.47
C SER A 305 33.84 25.66 20.43
N GLY A 306 34.92 26.32 19.98
CA GLY A 306 36.13 26.59 20.76
C GLY A 306 36.08 27.95 21.48
N VAL A 307 36.79 28.01 22.61
CA VAL A 307 36.84 29.14 23.58
C VAL A 307 37.53 30.40 23.01
N LEU A 308 37.09 31.58 23.45
CA LEU A 308 37.55 32.91 23.01
C LEU A 308 39.02 33.20 23.42
N PRO A 309 39.94 33.52 22.49
CA PRO A 309 41.35 33.76 22.82
C PRO A 309 41.66 35.20 23.28
N HIS A 310 42.67 35.35 24.15
CA HIS A 310 43.07 36.63 24.79
C HIS A 310 43.81 37.63 23.88
N TYR A 311 44.27 37.20 22.70
CA TYR A 311 45.03 38.05 21.77
C TYR A 311 44.12 38.65 20.70
N ARG A 312 44.45 39.87 20.22
CA ARG A 312 43.69 40.51 19.14
C ARG A 312 43.83 39.73 17.83
N PHE A 313 42.77 39.73 17.03
CA PHE A 313 42.65 38.99 15.76
C PHE A 313 43.88 39.10 14.85
N ARG A 314 44.42 40.31 14.68
CA ARG A 314 45.55 40.56 13.76
C ARG A 314 46.83 39.80 14.12
N TYR A 315 47.06 39.52 15.40
CA TYR A 315 48.21 38.73 15.84
C TYR A 315 47.94 37.23 15.72
N LEU A 316 46.74 36.78 16.13
CA LEU A 316 46.34 35.38 16.06
C LEU A 316 46.22 34.88 14.63
N ILE A 317 45.70 35.68 13.70
CA ILE A 317 45.56 35.27 12.30
C ILE A 317 46.92 35.04 11.65
N GLN A 318 47.93 35.84 11.99
CA GLN A 318 49.27 35.66 11.44
C GLN A 318 49.91 34.36 11.96
N LYS A 319 49.76 34.06 13.26
CA LYS A 319 50.24 32.80 13.83
C LYS A 319 49.44 31.58 13.40
N ALA A 320 48.14 31.74 13.18
CA ALA A 320 47.31 30.70 12.58
C ALA A 320 47.77 30.41 11.15
N LEU A 321 48.08 31.44 10.35
CA LEU A 321 48.60 31.26 9.00
C LEU A 321 49.98 30.58 8.97
N ASP A 322 50.90 30.95 9.88
CA ASP A 322 52.20 30.27 10.04
C ASP A 322 51.99 28.77 10.31
N LEU A 323 51.13 28.44 11.28
CA LEU A 323 50.85 27.05 11.65
C LEU A 323 50.09 26.30 10.53
N CYS A 324 49.19 26.98 9.80
CA CYS A 324 48.55 26.42 8.61
C CYS A 324 49.57 26.09 7.51
N ASN A 325 50.64 26.88 7.36
CA ASN A 325 51.70 26.59 6.39
C ASN A 325 52.53 25.37 6.82
N ASP A 326 52.85 25.23 8.10
CA ASP A 326 53.53 24.04 8.63
C ASP A 326 52.66 22.78 8.46
N VAL A 327 51.36 22.89 8.75
CA VAL A 327 50.39 21.81 8.52
C VAL A 327 50.28 21.48 7.03
N LYS A 328 50.34 22.46 6.14
CA LYS A 328 50.34 22.24 4.68
C LYS A 328 51.61 21.50 4.23
N ALA A 329 52.77 21.89 4.75
CA ALA A 329 54.04 21.22 4.46
C ALA A 329 54.05 19.77 4.97
N LEU A 330 53.58 19.56 6.20
CA LEU A 330 53.42 18.22 6.79
C LEU A 330 52.39 17.38 6.02
N GLY A 331 51.29 18.00 5.57
CA GLY A 331 50.29 17.36 4.73
C GLY A 331 50.86 16.88 3.39
N GLY A 332 51.72 17.67 2.74
CA GLY A 332 52.42 17.26 1.53
C GLY A 332 53.41 16.12 1.76
N ALA A 333 54.15 16.15 2.86
CA ALA A 333 55.08 15.08 3.23
C ALA A 333 54.35 13.77 3.58
N LEU A 334 53.24 13.87 4.33
CA LEU A 334 52.42 12.72 4.69
C LEU A 334 51.74 12.12 3.46
N LEU A 335 51.20 12.94 2.57
CA LEU A 335 50.61 12.47 1.31
C LEU A 335 51.65 11.70 0.49
N SER A 336 52.86 12.23 0.31
CA SER A 336 53.92 11.54 -0.42
C SER A 336 54.36 10.24 0.26
N ALA A 337 54.37 10.19 1.59
CA ALA A 337 54.69 8.96 2.33
C ALA A 337 53.59 7.91 2.17
N LEU A 338 52.31 8.32 2.20
CA LEU A 338 51.17 7.43 1.98
C LEU A 338 51.14 6.91 0.55
N GLU A 339 51.30 7.78 -0.46
CA GLU A 339 51.36 7.38 -1.88
C GLU A 339 52.47 6.34 -2.13
N LYS A 340 53.65 6.53 -1.52
CA LYS A 340 54.76 5.57 -1.63
C LYS A 340 54.47 4.26 -0.91
N LYS A 341 53.88 4.32 0.29
CA LYS A 341 53.49 3.13 1.03
C LYS A 341 52.47 2.31 0.24
N ASP A 342 51.44 2.97 -0.29
CA ASP A 342 50.37 2.32 -1.05
C ASP A 342 50.91 1.72 -2.36
N ALA A 343 51.87 2.40 -3.01
CA ALA A 343 52.55 1.87 -4.20
C ALA A 343 53.33 0.58 -3.90
N GLU A 344 54.08 0.54 -2.78
CA GLU A 344 54.82 -0.66 -2.36
C GLU A 344 53.88 -1.79 -1.92
N GLU A 345 52.81 -1.47 -1.19
CA GLU A 345 51.80 -2.43 -0.78
C GLU A 345 51.09 -3.07 -1.98
N LEU A 346 50.75 -2.26 -3.00
CA LEU A 346 50.23 -2.76 -4.27
C LEU A 346 51.26 -3.60 -5.04
N ALA A 347 52.54 -3.24 -5.01
CA ALA A 347 53.59 -4.00 -5.66
C ALA A 347 53.76 -5.39 -5.01
N LEU A 348 53.77 -5.45 -3.68
CA LEU A 348 53.83 -6.70 -2.92
C LEU A 348 52.61 -7.58 -3.21
N LEU A 349 51.40 -6.98 -3.20
CA LEU A 349 50.16 -7.70 -3.48
C LEU A 349 50.14 -8.25 -4.91
N ARG A 350 50.61 -7.49 -5.91
CA ARG A 350 50.76 -7.98 -7.28
C ARG A 350 51.70 -9.18 -7.37
N ALA A 351 52.85 -9.11 -6.71
CA ALA A 351 53.79 -10.22 -6.67
C ALA A 351 53.20 -11.47 -5.99
N GLY A 352 52.45 -11.29 -4.90
CA GLY A 352 51.72 -12.38 -4.24
C GLY A 352 50.69 -13.03 -5.17
N HIS A 353 49.86 -12.22 -5.83
CA HIS A 353 48.86 -12.71 -6.77
C HIS A 353 49.47 -13.40 -7.99
N GLU A 354 50.61 -12.94 -8.50
CA GLU A 354 51.32 -13.60 -9.60
C GLU A 354 51.75 -15.02 -9.21
N VAL A 355 52.29 -15.19 -8.01
CA VAL A 355 52.68 -16.51 -7.49
C VAL A 355 51.46 -17.43 -7.38
N ASP A 356 50.34 -16.93 -6.88
CA ASP A 356 49.13 -17.74 -6.73
C ASP A 356 48.47 -18.06 -8.07
N LEU A 357 48.49 -17.14 -9.04
CA LEU A 357 48.06 -17.39 -10.41
C LEU A 357 48.90 -18.49 -11.05
N LEU A 358 50.23 -18.45 -10.89
CA LEU A 358 51.12 -19.51 -11.40
C LEU A 358 50.81 -20.88 -10.79
N LYS A 359 50.48 -20.94 -9.49
CA LYS A 359 50.03 -22.19 -8.84
C LYS A 359 48.70 -22.68 -9.43
N ALA A 360 47.73 -21.79 -9.63
CA ALA A 360 46.44 -22.14 -10.23
C ALA A 360 46.59 -22.63 -11.68
N VAL A 361 47.44 -21.98 -12.50
CA VAL A 361 47.77 -22.42 -13.86
C VAL A 361 48.41 -23.81 -13.85
N ARG A 362 49.31 -24.08 -12.89
CA ARG A 362 49.89 -25.42 -12.73
C ARG A 362 48.81 -26.47 -12.44
N GLN A 363 47.88 -26.19 -11.53
CA GLN A 363 46.76 -27.09 -11.24
C GLN A 363 45.86 -27.31 -12.45
N LEU A 364 45.57 -26.25 -13.22
CA LEU A 364 44.78 -26.37 -14.45
C LEU A 364 45.47 -27.26 -15.48
N ARG A 365 46.79 -27.12 -15.65
CA ARG A 365 47.58 -28.02 -16.52
C ARG A 365 47.54 -29.46 -16.04
N GLN A 366 47.57 -29.69 -14.73
CA GLN A 366 47.45 -31.02 -14.17
C GLN A 366 46.08 -31.65 -14.44
N ARG A 367 44.98 -30.90 -14.23
CA ARG A 367 43.63 -31.36 -14.58
C ARG A 367 43.44 -31.61 -16.07
N SER A 368 44.05 -30.79 -16.93
CA SER A 368 44.01 -31.00 -18.38
C SER A 368 44.71 -32.31 -18.79
N ILE A 369 45.77 -32.71 -18.08
CA ILE A 369 46.42 -34.01 -18.26
C ILE A 369 45.49 -35.14 -17.81
N GLU A 370 44.77 -34.98 -16.69
CA GLU A 370 43.79 -35.95 -16.20
C GLU A 370 42.63 -36.12 -17.18
N GLU A 371 42.05 -35.03 -17.67
CA GLU A 371 41.00 -35.05 -18.69
C GLU A 371 41.45 -35.76 -19.97
N ALA A 372 42.67 -35.47 -20.46
CA ALA A 372 43.21 -36.15 -21.62
C ALA A 372 43.36 -37.67 -21.41
N LYS A 373 43.72 -38.11 -20.19
CA LYS A 373 43.78 -39.54 -19.83
C LYS A 373 42.40 -40.18 -19.80
N GLU A 374 41.41 -39.52 -19.21
CA GLU A 374 40.02 -40.00 -19.17
C GLU A 374 39.43 -40.09 -20.58
N ASN A 375 39.74 -39.15 -21.46
CA ASN A 375 39.32 -39.20 -22.86
C ASN A 375 39.93 -40.40 -23.60
N ILE A 376 41.21 -40.72 -23.35
CA ILE A 376 41.84 -41.92 -23.92
C ILE A 376 41.14 -43.18 -23.39
N ALA A 377 40.90 -43.27 -22.08
CA ALA A 377 40.20 -44.41 -21.47
C ALA A 377 38.78 -44.57 -22.03
N SER A 378 38.04 -43.47 -22.21
CA SER A 378 36.71 -43.48 -22.83
C SER A 378 36.74 -44.01 -24.27
N LEU A 379 37.73 -43.60 -25.06
CA LEU A 379 37.91 -44.10 -26.44
C LEU A 379 38.32 -45.58 -26.48
N GLU A 380 39.15 -46.04 -25.54
CA GLU A 380 39.51 -47.46 -25.41
C GLU A 380 38.31 -48.33 -25.01
N THR A 381 37.44 -47.84 -24.12
CA THR A 381 36.21 -48.56 -23.75
C THR A 381 35.14 -48.56 -24.86
N SER A 382 35.19 -47.58 -25.77
CA SER A 382 34.28 -47.49 -26.92
C SER A 382 34.71 -48.34 -28.12
N ARG A 383 35.93 -48.89 -28.11
CA ARG A 383 36.49 -49.75 -29.16
C ARG A 383 36.31 -51.21 -28.81
#